data_AF-A0A938VSG1-F1
#
_entry.id   AF-A0A938VSG1-F1
#
_cell.length_a   1.000
_cell.length_b   1.000
_cell.length_c   1.000
_cell.angle_alpha   90.00
_cell.angle_beta   90.00
_cell.angle_gamma   90.00
#
_symmetry.space_group_name_H-M   'P 1'
#
loop_
_entity.id
_entity.type
_entity.pdbx_description
1 polymer ?
#
loop_
_entity_poly.entity_id
_entity_poly.type
_entity_poly.pdbx_seq_one_letter_code
_entity_poly.pdbx_strand_id
1 'polypeptide(L)'
;MANRDERRAATSPEQPEAPGPPSSPGVIRFASRAVREVVRDNLTLVPFILVAGAATSGFQVLMARALPPAAYAEAFAVLATLSLLATPTGVIQAMVARSAARMAALDRYGELRAAVRSTGLRLGLLGGSLAILVAATSPLLAHALQISSPLPLALAALASGLFLLEPLLRGALQGARDF
;
A
#
# COMPACT_ATOMS: atom_id res chain seq x y z
N MET A 1 -40.25 36.50 58.27
CA MET A 1 -39.80 37.41 57.19
C MET A 1 -38.37 37.83 57.49
N ALA A 2 -37.38 37.11 56.95
CA ALA A 2 -35.97 37.47 57.05
C ALA A 2 -35.23 36.92 55.83
N ASN A 3 -34.73 37.88 55.06
CA ASN A 3 -33.56 37.92 54.17
C ASN A 3 -33.39 36.89 53.03
N ARG A 4 -33.62 37.37 51.79
CA ARG A 4 -33.44 36.65 50.52
C ARG A 4 -32.19 37.15 49.76
N ASP A 5 -31.35 37.98 50.37
CA ASP A 5 -30.34 38.79 49.66
C ASP A 5 -28.89 38.25 49.68
N GLU A 6 -28.61 37.10 50.31
CA GLU A 6 -27.21 36.61 50.44
C GLU A 6 -26.76 35.62 49.36
N ARG A 7 -27.57 35.33 48.32
CA ARG A 7 -27.22 34.34 47.27
C ARG A 7 -26.69 34.93 45.97
N ARG A 8 -26.12 36.15 45.98
CA ARG A 8 -25.55 36.80 44.77
C ARG A 8 -24.08 37.19 44.89
N ALA A 9 -23.26 36.34 45.51
CA ALA A 9 -21.80 36.48 45.47
C ALA A 9 -21.13 35.13 45.22
N ALA A 10 -21.57 34.42 44.17
CA ALA A 10 -20.76 33.36 43.56
C ALA A 10 -19.93 34.03 42.46
N THR A 11 -18.71 34.40 42.83
CA THR A 11 -17.59 34.71 41.94
C THR A 11 -17.61 33.78 40.73
N SER A 12 -17.77 34.36 39.53
CA SER A 12 -17.51 33.65 38.28
C SER A 12 -16.08 33.12 38.33
N PRO A 13 -15.85 31.81 38.14
CA PRO A 13 -14.49 31.30 37.96
C PRO A 13 -13.91 32.00 36.73
N GLU A 14 -12.80 32.71 36.91
CA GLU A 14 -11.96 33.16 35.80
C GLU A 14 -11.74 31.96 34.87
N GLN A 15 -12.35 32.01 33.70
CA GLN A 15 -12.05 31.06 32.65
C GLN A 15 -10.58 31.27 32.28
N PRO A 16 -9.72 30.25 32.40
CA PRO A 16 -8.32 30.38 31.99
C PRO A 16 -8.31 30.81 30.53
N GLU A 17 -7.71 31.98 30.30
CA GLU A 17 -7.54 32.61 28.99
C GLU A 17 -7.01 31.55 28.01
N ALA A 18 -7.80 31.25 26.97
CA ALA A 18 -7.44 30.21 26.01
C ALA A 18 -6.06 30.52 25.44
N PRO A 19 -5.13 29.55 25.41
CA PRO A 19 -3.77 29.79 24.92
C PRO A 19 -3.84 30.34 23.51
N GLY A 20 -3.32 31.56 23.34
CA GLY A 20 -3.29 32.25 22.05
C GLY A 20 -2.62 31.39 20.97
N PRO A 21 -3.03 31.51 19.69
CA PRO A 21 -2.49 30.69 18.62
C PRO A 21 -0.97 30.83 18.57
N PRO A 22 -0.21 29.72 18.45
CA PRO A 22 1.24 29.74 18.49
C PRO A 22 1.81 30.54 17.31
N SER A 23 2.13 31.81 17.54
CA SER A 23 2.79 32.70 16.59
C SER A 23 4.31 32.48 16.64
N SER A 24 4.79 31.33 16.14
CA SER A 24 6.23 31.03 16.17
C SER A 24 6.82 30.73 14.76
N PRO A 25 7.85 31.49 14.32
CA PRO A 25 8.60 31.27 13.08
C PRO A 25 9.22 29.86 12.93
N GLY A 26 9.32 29.10 14.02
CA GLY A 26 9.86 27.73 14.06
C GLY A 26 8.98 26.71 13.34
N VAL A 27 7.65 26.84 13.43
CA VAL A 27 6.71 25.92 12.76
C VAL A 27 6.80 26.03 11.24
N ILE A 28 6.90 27.27 10.73
CA ILE A 28 7.03 27.55 9.29
C ILE A 28 8.35 26.97 8.73
N ARG A 29 9.46 27.10 9.47
CA ARG A 29 10.76 26.56 9.05
C ARG A 29 10.78 25.02 9.07
N PHE A 30 10.18 24.39 10.06
CA PHE A 30 10.08 22.92 10.12
C PHE A 30 9.22 22.38 8.96
N ALA A 31 8.07 22.99 8.71
CA ALA A 31 7.21 22.63 7.58
C ALA A 31 7.95 22.75 6.24
N SER A 32 8.70 23.84 6.02
CA SER A 32 9.45 24.04 4.77
C SER A 32 10.55 22.99 4.53
N ARG A 33 11.21 22.49 5.58
CA ARG A 33 12.22 21.43 5.47
C ARG A 33 11.60 20.08 5.16
N ALA A 34 10.55 19.70 5.88
CA ALA A 34 9.83 18.46 5.63
C ALA A 34 9.23 18.42 4.22
N VAL A 35 8.64 19.54 3.76
CA VAL A 35 8.13 19.65 2.38
C VAL A 35 9.24 19.48 1.36
N ARG A 36 10.43 20.07 1.59
CA ARG A 36 11.56 19.95 0.65
C ARG A 36 12.09 18.52 0.55
N GLU A 37 12.18 17.78 1.66
CA GLU A 37 12.56 16.36 1.66
C GLU A 37 11.53 15.52 0.91
N VAL A 38 10.24 15.68 1.21
CA VAL A 38 9.16 14.98 0.50
C VAL A 38 9.17 15.28 -0.99
N VAL A 39 9.38 16.54 -1.38
CA VAL A 39 9.48 16.92 -2.81
C VAL A 39 10.70 16.26 -3.47
N ARG A 40 11.85 16.22 -2.79
CA ARG A 40 13.07 15.58 -3.32
C ARG A 40 12.88 14.08 -3.55
N ASP A 41 12.27 13.39 -2.61
CA ASP A 41 12.05 11.94 -2.69
C ASP A 41 10.97 11.58 -3.72
N ASN A 42 9.95 12.44 -3.88
CA ASN A 42 8.99 12.26 -4.97
C ASN A 42 9.61 12.57 -6.34
N LEU A 43 10.60 13.47 -6.41
CA LEU A 43 11.27 13.82 -7.67
C LEU A 43 11.99 12.62 -8.28
N THR A 44 12.51 11.70 -7.45
CA THR A 44 13.13 10.46 -7.93
C THR A 44 12.08 9.43 -8.31
N LEU A 45 11.00 9.30 -7.54
CA LEU A 45 9.92 8.32 -7.78
C LEU A 45 9.10 8.60 -9.05
N VAL A 46 8.78 9.87 -9.33
CA VAL A 46 7.90 10.24 -10.45
C VAL A 46 8.43 9.74 -11.81
N PRO A 47 9.73 9.93 -12.16
CA PRO A 47 10.30 9.35 -13.38
C PRO A 47 10.13 7.83 -13.47
N PHE A 48 10.35 7.09 -12.37
CA PHE A 48 10.17 5.64 -12.37
C PHE A 48 8.72 5.24 -12.63
N ILE A 49 7.77 5.94 -12.03
CA ILE A 49 6.33 5.72 -12.25
C ILE A 49 5.97 6.02 -13.70
N LEU A 50 6.49 7.11 -14.28
CA LEU A 50 6.26 7.47 -15.68
C LEU A 50 6.82 6.42 -16.64
N VAL A 51 8.05 5.95 -16.40
CA VAL A 51 8.68 4.90 -17.21
C VAL A 51 7.89 3.59 -17.10
N ALA A 52 7.48 3.20 -15.89
CA ALA A 52 6.65 2.00 -15.69
C ALA A 52 5.29 2.12 -16.38
N GLY A 53 4.66 3.29 -16.30
CA GLY A 53 3.40 3.59 -16.99
C GLY A 53 3.55 3.52 -18.51
N ALA A 54 4.57 4.17 -19.06
CA ALA A 54 4.88 4.14 -20.49
C ALA A 54 5.19 2.72 -20.98
N ALA A 55 5.96 1.94 -20.21
CA ALA A 55 6.24 0.53 -20.51
C ALA A 55 4.95 -0.31 -20.51
N THR A 56 4.08 -0.09 -19.54
CA THR A 56 2.78 -0.77 -19.45
C THR A 56 1.89 -0.43 -20.65
N SER A 57 1.79 0.85 -21.00
CA SER A 57 1.04 1.28 -22.20
C SER A 57 1.64 0.72 -23.48
N GLY A 58 2.97 0.73 -23.61
CA GLY A 58 3.67 0.14 -24.75
C GLY A 58 3.40 -1.36 -24.88
N PHE A 59 3.43 -2.09 -23.76
CA PHE A 59 3.07 -3.51 -23.70
C PHE A 59 1.64 -3.76 -24.17
N GLN A 60 0.67 -2.93 -23.73
CA GLN A 60 -0.72 -3.04 -24.18
C GLN A 60 -0.87 -2.78 -25.69
N VAL A 61 -0.17 -1.78 -26.23
CA VAL A 61 -0.17 -1.50 -27.67
C VAL A 61 0.46 -2.65 -28.47
N LEU A 62 1.57 -3.21 -27.98
CA LEU A 62 2.22 -4.36 -28.60
C LEU A 62 1.30 -5.59 -28.60
N MET A 63 0.64 -5.87 -27.47
CA MET A 63 -0.34 -6.96 -27.37
C MET A 63 -1.51 -6.76 -28.34
N ALA A 64 -2.08 -5.56 -28.38
CA ALA A 64 -3.21 -5.25 -29.27
C ALA A 64 -2.87 -5.41 -30.76
N ARG A 65 -1.59 -5.29 -31.13
CA ARG A 65 -1.11 -5.51 -32.51
C ARG A 65 -0.68 -6.96 -32.79
N ALA A 66 -0.13 -7.64 -31.79
CA ALA A 66 0.40 -8.98 -31.95
C ALA A 66 -0.67 -10.07 -31.82
N LEU A 67 -1.75 -9.81 -31.09
CA LEU A 67 -2.80 -10.78 -30.80
C LEU A 67 -4.07 -10.52 -31.63
N PRO A 68 -4.78 -11.58 -32.05
CA PRO A 68 -6.15 -11.45 -32.52
C PRO A 68 -7.05 -10.79 -31.45
N PRO A 69 -8.13 -10.09 -31.84
CA PRO A 69 -9.01 -9.39 -30.90
C PRO A 69 -9.54 -10.27 -29.76
N ALA A 70 -9.87 -11.54 -30.05
CA ALA A 70 -10.33 -12.49 -29.04
C ALA A 70 -9.24 -12.81 -28.00
N ALA A 71 -8.01 -13.12 -28.45
CA ALA A 71 -6.90 -13.44 -27.56
C ALA A 71 -6.45 -12.23 -26.72
N TYR A 72 -6.55 -11.01 -27.29
CA TYR A 72 -6.31 -9.77 -26.54
C TYR A 72 -7.34 -9.59 -25.42
N ALA A 73 -8.63 -9.80 -25.71
CA ALA A 73 -9.70 -9.69 -24.71
C ALA A 73 -9.51 -10.69 -23.56
N GLU A 74 -9.14 -11.93 -23.86
CA GLU A 74 -8.86 -12.97 -22.85
C GLU A 74 -7.67 -12.57 -21.96
N ALA A 75 -6.57 -12.13 -22.55
CA ALA A 75 -5.40 -11.70 -21.80
C ALA A 75 -5.70 -10.47 -20.93
N PHE A 76 -6.48 -9.51 -21.47
CA PHE A 76 -6.92 -8.35 -20.71
C PHE A 76 -7.81 -8.73 -19.52
N ALA A 77 -8.74 -9.68 -19.68
CA ALA A 77 -9.58 -10.18 -18.60
C ALA A 77 -8.75 -10.82 -17.47
N VAL A 78 -7.71 -11.59 -17.82
CA VAL A 78 -6.77 -12.17 -16.85
C VAL A 78 -6.01 -11.05 -16.11
N LEU A 79 -5.46 -10.07 -16.82
CA LEU A 79 -4.76 -8.93 -16.22
C LEU A 79 -5.68 -8.11 -15.30
N ALA A 80 -6.92 -7.84 -15.71
CA ALA A 80 -7.91 -7.14 -14.90
C ALA A 80 -8.23 -7.92 -13.62
N THR A 81 -8.38 -9.24 -13.71
CA THR A 81 -8.57 -10.11 -12.54
C THR A 81 -7.38 -10.04 -11.58
N LEU A 82 -6.15 -10.09 -12.11
CA LEU A 82 -4.94 -9.93 -11.30
C LEU A 82 -4.85 -8.54 -10.64
N SER A 83 -5.36 -7.49 -11.29
CA SER A 83 -5.34 -6.13 -10.74
C SER A 83 -6.12 -6.01 -9.43
N LEU A 84 -7.09 -6.90 -9.16
CA LEU A 84 -7.80 -6.94 -7.88
C LEU A 84 -6.87 -7.24 -6.70
N LEU A 85 -5.72 -7.89 -6.95
CA LEU A 85 -4.69 -8.14 -5.94
C LEU A 85 -3.85 -6.90 -5.60
N ALA A 86 -3.92 -5.83 -6.40
CA ALA A 86 -3.13 -4.62 -6.16
C ALA A 86 -3.49 -3.96 -4.80
N THR A 87 -4.78 -3.93 -4.45
CA THR A 87 -5.26 -3.33 -3.20
C THR A 87 -4.70 -4.02 -1.94
N PRO A 88 -4.86 -5.35 -1.75
CA PRO A 88 -4.31 -6.02 -0.57
C PRO A 88 -2.77 -5.96 -0.54
N THR A 89 -2.12 -5.98 -1.71
CA THR A 89 -0.67 -5.81 -1.86
C THR A 89 -0.21 -4.47 -1.26
N GLY A 90 -0.92 -3.37 -1.55
CA GLY A 90 -0.62 -2.05 -0.97
C GLY A 90 -0.79 -2.01 0.55
N VAL A 91 -1.80 -2.69 1.09
CA VAL A 91 -2.00 -2.79 2.56
C VAL A 91 -0.84 -3.53 3.21
N ILE A 92 -0.42 -4.67 2.64
CA ILE A 92 0.72 -5.44 3.13
C ILE A 92 1.98 -4.56 3.13
N GLN A 93 2.27 -3.90 2.02
CA GLN A 93 3.44 -3.01 1.91
C GLN A 93 3.43 -1.92 2.99
N ALA A 94 2.30 -1.23 3.17
CA ALA A 94 2.17 -0.15 4.15
C ALA A 94 2.33 -0.65 5.60
N MET A 95 1.73 -1.80 5.94
CA MET A 95 1.87 -2.42 7.26
C MET A 95 3.31 -2.83 7.54
N VAL A 96 3.98 -3.45 6.57
CA VAL A 96 5.37 -3.88 6.70
C VAL A 96 6.29 -2.68 6.82
N ALA A 97 6.11 -1.64 6.00
CA ALA A 97 6.88 -0.41 6.08
C ALA A 97 6.77 0.27 7.44
N ARG A 98 5.55 0.37 7.98
CA ARG A 98 5.32 0.91 9.33
C ARG A 98 6.02 0.07 10.41
N SER A 99 5.94 -1.25 10.30
CA SER A 99 6.58 -2.17 11.26
C SER A 99 8.11 -2.07 11.19
N ALA A 100 8.66 -2.03 9.98
CA ALA A 100 10.09 -1.89 9.74
C ALA A 100 10.63 -0.55 10.24
N ALA A 101 9.94 0.57 9.98
CA ALA A 101 10.33 1.88 10.48
C ALA A 101 10.38 1.93 12.02
N ARG A 102 9.42 1.28 12.70
CA ARG A 102 9.42 1.19 14.17
C ARG A 102 10.59 0.38 14.71
N MET A 103 10.94 -0.73 14.07
CA MET A 103 12.08 -1.56 14.50
C MET A 103 13.43 -0.91 14.18
N ALA A 104 13.54 -0.24 13.03
CA ALA A 104 14.74 0.51 12.64
C ALA A 104 15.01 1.68 13.58
N ALA A 105 13.97 2.41 14.02
CA ALA A 105 14.09 3.48 15.01
C ALA A 105 14.57 3.02 16.40
N LEU A 106 14.54 1.71 16.67
CA LEU A 106 15.01 1.08 17.91
C LEU A 106 16.32 0.29 17.70
N ASP A 107 16.94 0.36 16.51
CA ASP A 107 18.12 -0.41 16.11
C ASP A 107 17.96 -1.94 16.19
N ARG A 108 16.73 -2.45 16.08
CA ARG A 108 16.38 -3.88 16.22
C ARG A 108 16.38 -4.62 14.87
N TYR A 109 17.45 -4.47 14.08
CA TYR A 109 17.54 -5.04 12.73
C TYR A 109 17.49 -6.57 12.69
N GLY A 110 18.01 -7.26 13.71
CA GLY A 110 17.93 -8.72 13.82
C GLY A 110 16.49 -9.23 13.90
N GLU A 111 15.65 -8.51 14.67
CA GLU A 111 14.23 -8.84 14.80
C GLU A 111 13.45 -8.49 13.54
N LEU A 112 13.80 -7.39 12.86
CA LEU A 112 13.24 -7.07 11.54
C LEU A 112 13.50 -8.21 10.55
N ARG A 113 14.73 -8.73 10.46
CA ARG A 113 15.05 -9.86 9.57
C ARG A 113 14.23 -11.11 9.92
N ALA A 114 14.07 -11.43 11.21
CA ALA A 114 13.26 -12.56 11.65
C ALA A 114 11.76 -12.36 11.34
N ALA A 115 11.24 -11.14 11.53
CA ALA A 115 9.86 -10.77 11.23
C ALA A 115 9.58 -10.84 9.72
N VAL A 116 10.48 -10.33 8.88
CA VAL A 116 10.36 -10.41 7.41
C VAL A 116 10.41 -11.86 6.95
N ARG A 117 11.33 -12.67 7.48
CA ARG A 117 11.42 -14.10 7.11
C ARG A 117 10.16 -14.88 7.50
N SER A 118 9.69 -14.71 8.74
CA SER A 118 8.50 -15.41 9.23
C SER A 118 7.22 -14.96 8.51
N THR A 119 7.06 -13.66 8.29
CA THR A 119 5.94 -13.10 7.51
C THR A 119 6.02 -13.55 6.05
N GLY A 120 7.22 -13.58 5.46
CA GLY A 120 7.43 -14.06 4.10
C GLY A 120 7.07 -15.52 3.90
N LEU A 121 7.41 -16.40 4.86
CA LEU A 121 6.97 -17.80 4.82
C LEU A 121 5.45 -17.91 4.94
N ARG A 122 4.82 -17.15 5.84
CA ARG A 122 3.35 -17.15 6.00
C ARG A 122 2.64 -16.62 4.75
N LEU A 123 3.10 -15.51 4.19
CA LEU A 123 2.59 -14.94 2.95
C LEU A 123 2.85 -15.85 1.76
N GLY A 124 4.01 -16.51 1.70
CA GLY A 124 4.32 -17.49 0.66
C GLY A 124 3.40 -18.72 0.74
N LEU A 125 3.12 -19.22 1.95
CA LEU A 125 2.15 -20.30 2.15
C LEU A 125 0.72 -19.89 1.80
N LEU A 126 0.27 -18.73 2.29
CA LEU A 126 -1.07 -18.20 1.98
C LEU A 126 -1.23 -17.90 0.48
N GLY A 127 -0.25 -17.21 -0.11
CA GLY A 127 -0.21 -16.87 -1.52
C GLY A 127 -0.12 -18.10 -2.41
N GLY A 128 0.72 -19.07 -2.07
CA GLY A 128 0.80 -20.36 -2.76
C GLY A 128 -0.50 -21.15 -2.66
N SER A 129 -1.12 -21.18 -1.48
CA SER A 129 -2.42 -21.87 -1.28
C SER A 129 -3.54 -21.21 -2.08
N LEU A 130 -3.60 -19.87 -2.07
CA LEU A 130 -4.56 -19.11 -2.86
C LEU A 130 -4.33 -19.30 -4.36
N ALA A 131 -3.08 -19.28 -4.80
CA ALA A 131 -2.70 -19.52 -6.20
C ALA A 131 -3.13 -20.92 -6.67
N ILE A 132 -2.89 -21.95 -5.86
CA ILE A 132 -3.35 -23.32 -6.13
C ILE A 132 -4.88 -23.37 -6.20
N LEU A 133 -5.57 -22.73 -5.25
CA LEU A 133 -7.04 -22.69 -5.22
C LEU A 133 -7.61 -22.01 -6.47
N VAL A 134 -7.06 -20.87 -6.87
CA VAL A 134 -7.49 -20.14 -8.08
C VAL A 134 -7.15 -20.95 -9.34
N ALA A 135 -5.98 -21.60 -9.40
CA ALA A 135 -5.62 -22.47 -10.52
C ALA A 135 -6.55 -23.69 -10.62
N ALA A 136 -6.92 -24.31 -9.50
CA ALA A 136 -7.86 -25.43 -9.45
C ALA A 136 -9.28 -25.02 -9.85
N THR A 137 -9.71 -23.79 -9.51
CA THR A 137 -11.01 -23.23 -9.89
C THR A 137 -10.98 -22.52 -11.25
N SER A 138 -9.84 -22.53 -11.95
CA SER A 138 -9.67 -21.83 -13.24
C SER A 138 -10.67 -22.25 -14.33
N PRO A 139 -11.15 -23.50 -14.44
CA PRO A 139 -12.18 -23.85 -15.44
C PRO A 139 -13.52 -23.15 -15.17
N LEU A 140 -13.89 -23.00 -13.90
CA LEU A 140 -15.12 -22.31 -13.49
C LEU A 140 -15.03 -20.81 -13.78
N LEU A 141 -13.88 -20.21 -13.43
CA LEU A 141 -13.60 -18.81 -13.73
C LEU A 141 -13.53 -18.55 -15.24
N ALA A 142 -12.93 -19.45 -16.02
CA ALA A 142 -12.88 -19.35 -17.48
C ALA A 142 -14.29 -19.37 -18.09
N HIS A 143 -15.19 -20.20 -17.57
CA HIS A 143 -16.59 -20.22 -18.00
C HIS A 143 -17.30 -18.90 -17.65
N ALA A 144 -17.13 -18.39 -16.43
CA ALA A 144 -17.72 -17.12 -16.00
C ALA A 144 -17.19 -15.90 -16.78
N LEU A 145 -15.90 -15.93 -17.15
CA LEU A 145 -15.22 -14.88 -17.91
C LEU A 145 -15.29 -15.07 -19.44
N GLN A 146 -15.95 -16.12 -19.91
CA GLN A 146 -16.05 -16.50 -21.33
C GLN A 146 -14.68 -16.63 -22.02
N ILE A 147 -13.69 -17.17 -21.32
CA ILE A 147 -12.33 -17.40 -21.82
C ILE A 147 -12.27 -18.78 -22.49
N SER A 148 -11.70 -18.87 -23.69
CA SER A 148 -11.64 -20.12 -24.46
C SER A 148 -10.78 -21.20 -23.80
N SER A 149 -9.76 -20.82 -23.03
CA SER A 149 -8.83 -21.73 -22.35
C SER A 149 -8.59 -21.32 -20.89
N PRO A 150 -8.64 -22.24 -19.92
CA PRO A 150 -8.33 -21.94 -18.51
C PRO A 150 -6.83 -21.81 -18.23
N LEU A 151 -5.97 -22.23 -19.17
CA LEU A 151 -4.52 -22.30 -18.95
C LEU A 151 -3.88 -20.94 -18.61
N PRO A 152 -4.16 -19.83 -19.33
CA PRO A 152 -3.58 -18.53 -19.00
C PRO A 152 -3.95 -18.06 -17.59
N LEU A 153 -5.18 -18.35 -17.15
CA LEU A 153 -5.65 -18.00 -15.82
C LEU A 153 -4.95 -18.82 -14.73
N ALA A 154 -4.75 -20.11 -14.96
CA ALA A 154 -4.02 -20.97 -14.03
C ALA A 154 -2.55 -20.54 -13.89
N LEU A 155 -1.87 -20.23 -15.00
CA LEU A 155 -0.49 -19.73 -14.99
C LEU A 155 -0.38 -18.36 -14.30
N ALA A 156 -1.32 -17.46 -14.58
CA ALA A 156 -1.41 -16.16 -13.93
C ALA A 156 -1.61 -16.29 -12.41
N ALA A 157 -2.50 -17.19 -11.98
CA ALA A 157 -2.73 -17.48 -10.57
C ALA A 157 -1.46 -17.98 -9.88
N LEU A 158 -0.77 -18.96 -10.47
CA LEU A 158 0.49 -19.49 -9.95
C LEU A 158 1.59 -18.41 -9.84
N ALA A 159 1.75 -17.58 -10.88
CA ALA A 159 2.69 -16.47 -10.87
C ALA A 159 2.33 -15.41 -9.79
N SER A 160 1.03 -15.12 -9.61
CA SER A 160 0.54 -14.16 -8.61
C SER A 160 0.89 -14.53 -7.17
N GLY A 161 0.97 -15.84 -6.86
CA GLY A 161 1.40 -16.30 -5.55
C GLY A 161 2.81 -15.85 -5.17
N LEU A 162 3.74 -15.79 -6.15
CA LEU A 162 5.09 -15.28 -5.93
C LEU A 162 5.12 -13.75 -5.82
N PHE A 163 4.23 -13.05 -6.53
CA PHE A 163 4.19 -11.59 -6.51
C PHE A 163 3.85 -11.00 -5.13
N LEU A 164 3.22 -11.75 -4.23
CA LEU A 164 2.95 -11.30 -2.85
C LEU A 164 4.21 -11.12 -1.98
N LEU A 165 5.37 -11.64 -2.41
CA LEU A 165 6.63 -11.41 -1.71
C LEU A 165 7.24 -10.03 -2.02
N GLU A 166 6.92 -9.47 -3.19
CA GLU A 166 7.42 -8.15 -3.61
C GLU A 166 7.02 -7.02 -2.65
N PRO A 167 5.74 -6.83 -2.24
CA PRO A 167 5.35 -5.77 -1.33
C PRO A 167 5.93 -5.93 0.08
N LEU A 168 6.19 -7.17 0.51
CA LEU A 168 6.85 -7.44 1.78
C LEU A 168 8.30 -6.93 1.75
N LEU A 169 9.06 -7.27 0.71
CA LEU A 169 10.45 -6.82 0.58
C LEU A 169 10.52 -5.31 0.40
N ARG A 170 9.69 -4.76 -0.50
CA ARG A 170 9.63 -3.33 -0.76
C ARG A 170 9.23 -2.54 0.49
N GLY A 171 8.22 -3.01 1.23
CA GLY A 171 7.80 -2.40 2.48
C GLY A 171 8.91 -2.44 3.53
N ALA A 172 9.60 -3.57 3.68
CA ALA A 172 10.68 -3.70 4.65
C ALA A 172 11.85 -2.73 4.35
N LEU A 173 12.27 -2.65 3.08
CA LEU A 173 13.31 -1.73 2.62
C LEU A 173 12.89 -0.26 2.80
N GLN A 174 11.66 0.07 2.38
CA GLN A 174 11.09 1.42 2.52
C GLN A 174 11.03 1.85 3.99
N GLY A 175 10.64 0.96 4.91
CA GLY A 175 10.59 1.25 6.33
C GLY A 175 11.96 1.33 6.99
N ALA A 176 12.94 0.55 6.53
CA ALA A 176 14.30 0.54 7.08
C ALA A 176 15.15 1.75 6.68
N ARG A 177 14.63 2.66 5.83
CA ARG A 177 15.39 3.77 5.21
C ARG A 177 16.55 3.30 4.33
N ASP A 178 16.34 2.21 3.59
CA ASP A 178 17.19 1.83 2.45
C ASP A 178 16.61 2.33 1.12
N PHE A 179 15.88 3.46 1.14
CA PHE A 179 15.39 4.20 -0.02
C PHE A 179 15.19 5.68 0.32
#